data_AF-A0AAE3L0E2-F1
#
_entry.id   AF-A0AAE3L0E2-F1
#
_cell.length_a   1.000
_cell.length_b   1.000
_cell.length_c   1.000
_cell.angle_alpha   90.00
_cell.angle_beta   90.00
_cell.angle_gamma   90.00
#
_symmetry.space_group_name_H-M   'P 1'
#
loop_
_entity.id
_entity.type
_entity.pdbx_description
1 polymer ?
#
loop_
_entity_poly.entity_id
_entity_poly.type
_entity_poly.pdbx_seq_one_letter_code
_entity_poly.pdbx_strand_id
1 'polypeptide(L)'
;MKKQSRWIIGFAMTSMLLFSFFLFTTDKVPAQSDEQKNKTDGQVLMEAFTATQGDLAGTNMNFWGQIENKEYSQEHMEKVAIDVATQLEMDQQADIQTQQDKDYTQVRLTSLLEDKMLLTVIVESMKNQEGHINTYLVVDLSLGKEYQNLDGFESNIKNHFNDLGFTCENTMTIIGTFSEKMNRNKMKDTIGISFEKADGEIVEGIEEAEYNEMVSLTGYSPKIKNSLQIGGQQVNINGAMRYNEEEGKTYFWLGVPLIATEY
;
A
#
# COMPACT_ATOMS: atom_id res chain seq x y z
N MET A 1 -23.06 38.39 7.07
CA MET A 1 -23.35 36.94 6.99
C MET A 1 -22.75 36.39 5.71
N LYS A 2 -21.53 35.82 5.77
CA LYS A 2 -20.85 35.20 4.64
C LYS A 2 -20.98 33.68 4.77
N LYS A 3 -21.59 33.05 3.78
CA LYS A 3 -21.80 31.60 3.67
C LYS A 3 -20.48 31.00 3.17
N GLN A 4 -19.74 30.30 4.04
CA GLN A 4 -18.60 29.49 3.61
C GLN A 4 -19.15 28.16 3.05
N SER A 5 -18.91 27.92 1.76
CA SER A 5 -19.17 26.62 1.13
C SER A 5 -18.01 25.69 1.42
N ARG A 6 -18.22 24.71 2.31
CA ARG A 6 -17.35 23.55 2.48
C ARG A 6 -17.53 22.66 1.25
N TRP A 7 -16.51 22.56 0.40
CA TRP A 7 -16.43 21.52 -0.61
C TRP A 7 -15.89 20.27 0.07
N ILE A 8 -16.78 19.31 0.35
CA ILE A 8 -16.40 17.94 0.66
C ILE A 8 -16.33 17.25 -0.70
N ILE A 9 -15.12 17.06 -1.22
CA ILE A 9 -14.90 16.21 -2.39
C ILE A 9 -15.02 14.78 -1.87
N GLY A 10 -16.14 14.14 -2.17
CA GLY A 10 -16.32 12.71 -1.91
C GLY A 10 -15.49 11.91 -2.90
N PHE A 11 -14.41 11.30 -2.42
CA PHE A 11 -13.75 10.21 -3.12
C PHE A 11 -14.57 8.94 -2.90
N ALA A 12 -15.40 8.59 -3.87
CA ALA A 12 -15.96 7.24 -3.97
C ALA A 12 -14.92 6.36 -4.66
N MET A 13 -14.01 5.75 -3.91
CA MET A 13 -13.18 4.67 -4.42
C MET A 13 -14.02 3.40 -4.47
N THR A 14 -14.62 3.13 -5.63
CA THR A 14 -15.10 1.78 -5.96
C THR A 14 -13.89 0.90 -6.24
N SER A 15 -13.40 0.20 -5.21
CA SER A 15 -12.39 -0.84 -5.36
C SER A 15 -12.98 -2.02 -6.14
N MET A 16 -12.66 -2.11 -7.43
CA MET A 16 -12.95 -3.30 -8.26
C MET A 16 -11.82 -4.31 -8.03
N LEU A 17 -12.07 -5.31 -7.17
CA LEU A 17 -11.18 -6.46 -6.98
C LEU A 17 -11.26 -7.37 -8.22
N LEU A 18 -10.27 -7.32 -9.10
CA LEU A 18 -10.01 -8.34 -10.11
C LEU A 18 -8.75 -9.12 -9.70
N PHE A 19 -8.92 -10.21 -8.95
CA PHE A 19 -7.83 -11.16 -8.66
C PHE A 19 -7.92 -12.38 -9.58
N SER A 20 -6.82 -12.64 -10.29
CA SER A 20 -6.57 -13.89 -10.99
C SER A 20 -5.81 -14.84 -10.06
N PHE A 21 -6.32 -16.07 -9.91
CA PHE A 21 -5.74 -17.12 -9.09
C PHE A 21 -4.33 -17.49 -9.58
N PHE A 22 -3.30 -17.30 -8.76
CA PHE A 22 -1.97 -17.89 -8.94
C PHE A 22 -1.67 -18.88 -7.83
N LEU A 23 -1.35 -20.12 -8.22
CA LEU A 23 -0.89 -21.18 -7.34
C LEU A 23 0.61 -20.98 -7.06
N PHE A 24 0.97 -20.70 -5.81
CA PHE A 24 2.36 -20.55 -5.37
C PHE A 24 3.02 -21.92 -5.13
N THR A 25 4.19 -22.14 -5.74
CA THR A 25 5.17 -23.14 -5.28
C THR A 25 6.37 -22.42 -4.69
N THR A 26 6.77 -22.78 -3.47
CA THR A 26 7.89 -22.16 -2.76
C THR A 26 9.20 -22.85 -3.12
N ASP A 27 10.16 -22.12 -3.69
CA ASP A 27 11.56 -22.53 -3.74
C ASP A 27 12.40 -21.62 -2.86
N LYS A 28 13.31 -22.23 -2.09
CA LYS A 28 14.13 -21.58 -1.05
C LYS A 28 15.27 -20.77 -1.67
N VAL A 29 15.35 -19.49 -1.31
CA VAL A 29 16.47 -18.58 -1.61
C VAL A 29 17.53 -18.68 -0.49
N PRO A 30 18.85 -18.67 -0.81
CA PRO A 30 19.90 -18.87 0.19
C PRO A 30 20.24 -17.58 0.97
N ALA A 31 20.68 -17.77 2.22
CA ALA A 31 20.94 -16.71 3.20
C ALA A 31 22.27 -15.96 2.99
N GLN A 32 22.23 -14.63 3.16
CA GLN A 32 23.42 -13.76 3.30
C GLN A 32 23.42 -12.98 4.64
N SER A 33 24.62 -12.51 5.00
CA SER A 33 25.21 -12.11 6.29
C SER A 33 24.42 -11.25 7.30
N ASP A 34 24.74 -11.49 8.57
CA ASP A 34 23.97 -11.21 9.79
C ASP A 34 23.91 -9.75 10.33
N GLU A 35 24.47 -8.72 9.68
CA GLU A 35 24.42 -7.32 10.20
C GLU A 35 23.27 -6.46 9.61
N GLN A 36 22.62 -6.91 8.54
CA GLN A 36 21.57 -6.19 7.81
C GLN A 36 20.14 -6.64 8.18
N LYS A 37 20.00 -7.44 9.25
CA LYS A 37 18.94 -8.46 9.34
C LYS A 37 17.53 -8.00 9.74
N ASN A 38 17.28 -6.76 10.18
CA ASN A 38 15.96 -6.42 10.75
C ASN A 38 15.33 -5.12 10.24
N LYS A 39 15.62 -4.69 9.00
CA LYS A 39 14.79 -3.63 8.41
C LYS A 39 13.46 -4.18 7.89
N THR A 40 12.39 -3.43 8.10
CA THR A 40 11.11 -3.69 7.45
C THR A 40 11.13 -3.13 6.02
N ASP A 41 10.21 -3.57 5.17
CA ASP A 41 10.17 -3.10 3.78
C ASP A 41 9.87 -1.59 3.74
N GLY A 42 9.03 -1.10 4.65
CA GLY A 42 8.72 0.32 4.82
C GLY A 42 9.95 1.16 5.21
N GLN A 43 10.86 0.64 6.04
CA GLN A 43 12.11 1.34 6.36
C GLN A 43 13.02 1.45 5.14
N VAL A 44 13.19 0.35 4.40
CA VAL A 44 14.01 0.34 3.17
C VAL A 44 13.42 1.33 2.16
N LEU A 45 12.10 1.33 2.02
CA LEU A 45 11.38 2.22 1.11
C LEU A 45 11.56 3.70 1.47
N MET A 46 11.41 4.05 2.75
CA MET A 46 11.59 5.43 3.23
C MET A 46 13.04 5.91 3.09
N GLU A 47 14.02 5.04 3.35
CA GLU A 47 15.44 5.37 3.14
C GLU A 47 15.76 5.59 1.66
N ALA A 48 15.20 4.77 0.77
CA ALA A 48 15.33 4.89 -0.68
C ALA A 48 14.74 6.22 -1.17
N PHE A 49 13.52 6.55 -0.74
CA PHE A 49 12.89 7.82 -1.05
C PHE A 49 13.72 9.01 -0.55
N THR A 50 14.14 8.99 0.71
CA THR A 50 14.89 10.09 1.34
C THR A 50 16.19 10.41 0.60
N ALA A 51 16.85 9.40 0.01
CA ALA A 51 18.08 9.60 -0.78
C ALA A 51 17.87 10.49 -2.02
N THR A 52 16.65 10.58 -2.54
CA THR A 52 16.31 11.44 -3.68
C THR A 52 16.17 12.91 -3.33
N GLN A 53 16.08 13.24 -2.03
CA GLN A 53 15.84 14.60 -1.53
C GLN A 53 14.50 15.21 -2.02
N GLY A 54 13.53 14.37 -2.40
CA GLY A 54 12.17 14.79 -2.71
C GLY A 54 11.41 15.21 -1.44
N ASP A 55 10.44 16.11 -1.59
CA ASP A 55 9.56 16.52 -0.51
C ASP A 55 8.47 15.46 -0.30
N LEU A 56 8.39 14.86 0.89
CA LEU A 56 7.34 13.89 1.22
C LEU A 56 5.96 14.56 1.17
N ALA A 57 5.05 13.97 0.40
CA ALA A 57 3.64 14.37 0.34
C ALA A 57 2.77 13.44 1.19
N GLY A 58 3.06 12.13 1.20
CA GLY A 58 2.35 11.16 2.01
C GLY A 58 2.78 9.72 1.70
N THR A 59 2.15 8.76 2.38
CA THR A 59 2.36 7.32 2.16
C THR A 59 1.02 6.61 2.15
N ASN A 60 0.80 5.70 1.21
CA ASN A 60 -0.31 4.77 1.23
C ASN A 60 0.19 3.38 1.59
N MET A 61 -0.48 2.69 2.50
CA MET A 61 -0.19 1.31 2.88
C MET A 61 -1.47 0.50 2.79
N ASN A 62 -1.40 -0.61 2.08
CA ASN A 62 -2.51 -1.55 1.95
C ASN A 62 -2.07 -2.91 2.46
N PHE A 63 -2.87 -3.53 3.30
CA PHE A 63 -2.67 -4.88 3.80
C PHE A 63 -3.91 -5.68 3.55
N TRP A 64 -3.76 -6.93 3.13
CA TRP A 64 -4.88 -7.82 2.99
C TRP A 64 -4.51 -9.25 3.34
N GLY A 65 -5.53 -10.04 3.65
CA GLY A 65 -5.37 -11.38 4.15
C GLY A 65 -6.65 -12.17 4.02
N GLN A 66 -6.51 -13.50 4.04
CA GLN A 66 -7.64 -14.42 3.92
C GLN A 66 -7.58 -15.50 5.00
N ILE A 67 -8.77 -15.92 5.44
CA ILE A 67 -8.98 -17.21 6.10
C ILE A 67 -9.96 -18.02 5.24
N GLU A 68 -9.52 -19.20 4.84
CA GLU A 68 -10.33 -20.15 4.08
C GLU A 68 -11.32 -20.90 4.98
N ASN A 69 -12.51 -21.15 4.45
CA ASN A 69 -13.53 -22.02 5.06
C ASN A 69 -13.92 -21.62 6.49
N LYS A 70 -13.89 -20.32 6.79
CA LYS A 70 -14.28 -19.77 8.09
C LYS A 70 -15.23 -18.61 7.88
N GLU A 71 -16.43 -18.75 8.42
CA GLU A 71 -17.43 -17.70 8.49
C GLU A 71 -17.31 -17.00 9.84
N TYR A 72 -17.23 -15.67 9.81
CA TYR A 72 -17.35 -14.85 11.00
C TYR A 72 -18.78 -14.32 11.11
N SER A 73 -19.30 -14.30 12.34
CA SER A 73 -20.50 -13.53 12.61
C SER A 73 -20.20 -12.04 12.43
N GLN A 74 -21.21 -11.26 12.07
CA GLN A 74 -21.10 -9.80 12.00
C GLN A 74 -20.44 -9.21 13.26
N GLU A 75 -20.88 -9.62 14.46
CA GLU A 75 -20.31 -9.16 15.73
C GLU A 75 -18.81 -9.47 15.84
N HIS A 76 -18.38 -10.64 15.37
CA HIS A 76 -16.96 -10.99 15.36
C HIS A 76 -16.17 -10.16 14.34
N MET A 77 -16.77 -9.86 13.18
CA MET A 77 -16.17 -8.99 12.15
C MET A 77 -16.03 -7.55 12.65
N GLU A 78 -17.04 -7.01 13.32
CA GLU A 78 -16.98 -5.70 13.99
C GLU A 78 -15.89 -5.67 15.04
N LYS A 79 -15.78 -6.72 15.87
CA LYS A 79 -14.69 -6.83 16.84
C LYS A 79 -13.32 -6.83 16.17
N VAL A 80 -13.13 -7.58 15.08
CA VAL A 80 -11.86 -7.60 14.33
C VAL A 80 -11.53 -6.20 13.79
N ALA A 81 -12.49 -5.49 13.21
CA ALA A 81 -12.28 -4.14 12.69
C ALA A 81 -11.90 -3.14 13.80
N ILE A 82 -12.57 -3.21 14.95
CA ILE A 82 -12.29 -2.37 16.13
C ILE A 82 -10.93 -2.72 16.73
N ASP A 83 -10.57 -4.00 16.81
CA ASP A 83 -9.28 -4.45 17.34
C ASP A 83 -8.13 -3.86 16.50
N VAL A 84 -8.24 -3.86 15.16
CA VAL A 84 -7.27 -3.20 14.25
C VAL A 84 -7.19 -1.70 14.53
N ALA A 85 -8.33 -1.00 14.59
CA ALA A 85 -8.36 0.44 14.84
C ALA A 85 -7.75 0.81 16.21
N THR A 86 -7.98 -0.03 17.22
CA THR A 86 -7.43 0.15 18.57
C THR A 86 -5.90 0.03 18.58
N GLN A 87 -5.32 -0.90 17.81
CA GLN A 87 -3.85 -1.03 17.68
C GLN A 87 -3.19 0.22 17.08
N LEU A 88 -3.96 1.01 16.33
CA LEU A 88 -3.50 2.26 15.72
C LEU A 88 -3.95 3.51 16.50
N GLU A 89 -4.60 3.33 17.66
CA GLU A 89 -5.18 4.41 18.47
C GLU A 89 -6.23 5.25 17.70
N MET A 90 -6.95 4.61 16.77
CA MET A 90 -7.93 5.23 15.87
C MET A 90 -9.38 4.79 16.13
N ASP A 91 -9.65 4.08 17.21
CA ASP A 91 -10.97 3.53 17.55
C ASP A 91 -11.97 4.62 18.00
N GLN A 92 -11.50 5.70 18.62
CA GLN A 92 -12.38 6.73 19.20
C GLN A 92 -13.23 7.52 18.20
N GLN A 93 -12.79 7.60 16.94
CA GLN A 93 -13.46 8.36 15.86
C GLN A 93 -13.94 7.45 14.74
N ALA A 94 -14.04 6.15 14.99
CA ALA A 94 -14.44 5.17 14.01
C ALA A 94 -15.93 5.28 13.65
N ASP A 95 -16.21 5.41 12.35
CA ASP A 95 -17.52 5.14 11.75
C ASP A 95 -17.56 3.68 11.32
N ILE A 96 -18.59 2.94 11.74
CA ILE A 96 -18.77 1.52 11.40
C ILE A 96 -20.03 1.35 10.57
N GLN A 97 -19.88 0.72 9.41
CA GLN A 97 -20.96 0.41 8.50
C GLN A 97 -20.98 -1.08 8.22
N THR A 98 -22.17 -1.67 8.27
CA THR A 98 -22.37 -3.09 7.98
C THR A 98 -23.30 -3.25 6.80
N GLN A 99 -22.91 -4.10 5.86
CA GLN A 99 -23.74 -4.59 4.77
C GLN A 99 -23.89 -6.10 4.90
N GLN A 100 -25.12 -6.60 4.75
CA GLN A 100 -25.40 -8.03 4.79
C GLN A 100 -26.41 -8.40 3.70
N ASP A 101 -26.04 -9.39 2.92
CA ASP A 101 -26.86 -10.08 1.92
C ASP A 101 -26.81 -11.60 2.18
N LYS A 102 -27.49 -12.40 1.34
CA LYS A 102 -27.64 -13.86 1.56
C LYS A 102 -26.30 -14.61 1.63
N ASP A 103 -25.35 -14.23 0.77
CA ASP A 103 -24.09 -14.95 0.55
C ASP A 103 -22.87 -14.05 0.82
N TYR A 104 -23.11 -12.90 1.47
CA TYR A 104 -22.13 -11.82 1.64
C TYR A 104 -22.41 -11.05 2.92
N THR A 105 -21.38 -10.84 3.74
CA THR A 105 -21.41 -9.90 4.88
C THR A 105 -20.15 -9.06 4.81
N GLN A 106 -20.27 -7.75 5.01
CA GLN A 106 -19.14 -6.82 5.10
C GLN A 106 -19.34 -5.91 6.32
N VAL A 107 -18.26 -5.72 7.07
CA VAL A 107 -18.10 -4.67 8.04
C VAL A 107 -16.99 -3.74 7.54
N ARG A 108 -17.29 -2.45 7.47
CA ARG A 108 -16.35 -1.39 7.13
C ARG A 108 -16.22 -0.45 8.30
N LEU A 109 -15.00 -0.26 8.77
CA LEU A 109 -14.64 0.77 9.74
C LEU A 109 -13.81 1.84 9.03
N THR A 110 -14.17 3.11 9.20
CA THR A 110 -13.38 4.24 8.72
C THR A 110 -13.07 5.18 9.88
N SER A 111 -11.82 5.63 10.00
CA SER A 111 -11.40 6.59 11.02
C SER A 111 -10.43 7.61 10.45
N LEU A 112 -10.61 8.88 10.79
CA LEU A 112 -9.80 10.00 10.29
C LEU A 112 -9.22 10.79 11.45
N LEU A 113 -7.89 10.83 11.57
CA LEU A 113 -7.19 11.61 12.58
C LEU A 113 -6.69 12.93 11.99
N GLU A 114 -7.34 14.04 12.35
CA GLU A 114 -6.93 15.43 12.04
C GLU A 114 -6.53 15.72 10.58
N ASP A 115 -7.13 15.04 9.59
CA ASP A 115 -6.75 15.10 8.17
C ASP A 115 -5.32 14.61 7.85
N LYS A 116 -4.67 13.95 8.81
CA LYS A 116 -3.28 13.45 8.75
C LYS A 116 -3.18 11.95 8.52
N MET A 117 -4.17 11.21 8.99
CA MET A 117 -4.21 9.76 8.84
C MET A 117 -5.64 9.31 8.60
N LEU A 118 -5.85 8.59 7.52
CA LEU A 118 -7.13 7.94 7.20
C LEU A 118 -6.91 6.42 7.25
N LEU A 119 -7.66 5.76 8.12
CA LEU A 119 -7.73 4.31 8.24
C LEU A 119 -9.07 3.82 7.67
N THR A 120 -9.02 2.83 6.81
CA THR A 120 -10.17 2.02 6.42
C THR A 120 -9.88 0.56 6.70
N VAL A 121 -10.72 -0.09 7.49
CA VAL A 121 -10.67 -1.54 7.75
C VAL A 121 -11.92 -2.17 7.15
N ILE A 122 -11.74 -3.21 6.35
CA ILE A 122 -12.84 -3.98 5.77
C ILE A 122 -12.66 -5.42 6.21
N VAL A 123 -13.66 -5.97 6.87
CA VAL A 123 -13.78 -7.41 7.09
C VAL A 123 -14.95 -7.87 6.23
N GLU A 124 -14.75 -8.84 5.36
CA GLU A 124 -15.83 -9.37 4.53
C GLU A 124 -15.80 -10.89 4.47
N SER A 125 -16.97 -11.51 4.56
CA SER A 125 -17.16 -12.94 4.39
C SER A 125 -18.02 -13.18 3.15
N MET A 126 -17.51 -13.99 2.23
CA MET A 126 -18.18 -14.27 0.96
C MET A 126 -18.29 -15.77 0.72
N LYS A 127 -19.47 -16.22 0.30
CA LYS A 127 -19.68 -17.59 -0.14
C LYS A 127 -19.36 -17.73 -1.62
N ASN A 128 -18.46 -18.63 -1.96
CA ASN A 128 -18.14 -18.93 -3.36
C ASN A 128 -19.21 -19.85 -4.00
N GLN A 129 -19.06 -20.12 -5.31
CA GLN A 129 -20.01 -20.96 -6.06
C GLN A 129 -20.07 -22.41 -5.57
N GLU A 130 -19.01 -22.91 -4.92
CA GLU A 130 -18.93 -24.25 -4.34
C GLU A 130 -19.54 -24.31 -2.93
N GLY A 131 -19.93 -23.16 -2.38
CA GLY A 131 -20.51 -23.04 -1.05
C GLY A 131 -19.50 -22.86 0.09
N HIS A 132 -18.20 -22.77 -0.22
CA HIS A 132 -17.16 -22.42 0.75
C HIS A 132 -17.24 -20.94 1.11
N ILE A 133 -17.03 -20.63 2.38
CA ILE A 133 -17.03 -19.25 2.88
C ILE A 133 -15.60 -18.84 3.16
N ASN A 134 -15.14 -17.79 2.50
CA ASN A 134 -13.85 -17.17 2.76
C ASN A 134 -14.07 -15.83 3.45
N THR A 135 -13.27 -15.57 4.47
CA THR A 135 -13.24 -14.27 5.15
C THR A 135 -11.97 -13.54 4.80
N TYR A 136 -12.10 -12.28 4.40
CA TYR A 136 -11.03 -11.38 4.03
C TYR A 136 -10.94 -10.26 5.06
N LEU A 137 -9.71 -9.85 5.35
CA LEU A 137 -9.40 -8.64 6.11
C LEU A 137 -8.57 -7.74 5.20
N VAL A 138 -9.01 -6.50 5.02
CA VAL A 138 -8.29 -5.45 4.30
C VAL A 138 -8.09 -4.27 5.25
N VAL A 139 -6.87 -3.75 5.31
CA VAL A 139 -6.50 -2.54 6.04
C VAL A 139 -5.84 -1.58 5.07
N ASP A 140 -6.48 -0.45 4.84
CA ASP A 140 -5.97 0.64 4.02
C ASP A 140 -5.64 1.84 4.90
N LEU A 141 -4.42 2.36 4.76
CA LEU A 141 -3.90 3.44 5.58
C LEU A 141 -3.28 4.51 4.67
N SER A 142 -3.88 5.69 4.68
CA SER A 142 -3.31 6.89 4.05
C SER A 142 -2.67 7.77 5.12
N LEU A 143 -1.37 8.01 4.99
CA LEU A 143 -0.55 8.76 5.93
C LEU A 143 -0.09 10.08 5.32
N GLY A 144 -0.25 11.17 6.06
CA GLY A 144 0.32 12.47 5.74
C GLY A 144 1.85 12.50 5.91
N LYS A 145 2.47 13.58 5.41
CA LYS A 145 3.92 13.77 5.36
C LYS A 145 4.65 13.76 6.72
N GLU A 146 3.93 13.93 7.81
CA GLU A 146 4.44 13.85 9.19
C GLU A 146 4.82 12.41 9.60
N TYR A 147 4.29 11.38 8.93
CA TYR A 147 4.57 9.98 9.25
C TYR A 147 5.68 9.42 8.36
N GLN A 148 6.92 9.58 8.82
CA GLN A 148 8.10 9.04 8.14
C GLN A 148 8.49 7.65 8.66
N ASN A 149 8.09 7.31 9.88
CA ASN A 149 8.43 6.01 10.46
C ASN A 149 7.38 4.95 10.10
N LEU A 150 7.63 4.21 9.01
CA LEU A 150 6.71 3.20 8.50
C LEU A 150 6.83 1.84 9.21
N ASP A 151 7.91 1.61 9.98
CA ASP A 151 8.18 0.31 10.61
C ASP A 151 7.12 -0.15 11.60
N GLY A 152 6.63 0.80 12.41
CA GLY A 152 5.66 0.58 13.45
C GLY A 152 4.33 0.20 12.85
N PHE A 153 3.88 0.93 11.83
CA PHE A 153 2.66 0.60 11.10
C PHE A 153 2.75 -0.77 10.44
N GLU A 154 3.82 -1.02 9.68
CA GLU A 154 4.00 -2.28 8.97
C GLU A 154 4.04 -3.48 9.92
N SER A 155 4.82 -3.39 10.99
CA SER A 155 5.01 -4.49 11.94
C SER A 155 3.75 -4.72 12.79
N ASN A 156 3.11 -3.65 13.29
CA ASN A 156 1.92 -3.78 14.12
C ASN A 156 0.77 -4.40 13.34
N ILE A 157 0.52 -3.95 12.11
CA ILE A 157 -0.54 -4.50 11.27
C ILE A 157 -0.23 -5.96 10.91
N LYS A 158 0.98 -6.28 10.44
CA LYS A 158 1.35 -7.68 10.11
C LYS A 158 1.23 -8.63 11.30
N ASN A 159 1.66 -8.20 12.49
CA ASN A 159 1.52 -9.00 13.72
C ASN A 159 0.05 -9.23 14.06
N HIS A 160 -0.80 -8.22 13.89
CA HIS A 160 -2.23 -8.36 14.18
C HIS A 160 -2.94 -9.32 13.21
N PHE A 161 -2.60 -9.28 11.92
CA PHE A 161 -3.08 -10.28 10.95
C PHE A 161 -2.69 -11.70 11.40
N ASN A 162 -1.43 -11.89 11.81
CA ASN A 162 -0.95 -13.20 12.30
C ASN A 162 -1.68 -13.65 13.56
N ASP A 163 -1.91 -12.75 14.54
CA ASP A 163 -2.62 -13.06 15.79
C ASP A 163 -4.07 -13.48 15.56
N LEU A 164 -4.72 -12.90 14.54
CA LEU A 164 -6.06 -13.26 14.09
C LEU A 164 -6.09 -14.52 13.21
N GLY A 165 -4.93 -15.03 12.80
CA GLY A 165 -4.77 -16.21 11.96
C GLY A 165 -4.98 -15.97 10.46
N PHE A 166 -4.92 -14.71 9.99
CA PHE A 166 -4.94 -14.38 8.57
C PHE A 166 -3.56 -14.53 7.95
N THR A 167 -3.50 -14.87 6.67
CA THR A 167 -2.33 -14.53 5.85
C THR A 167 -2.17 -13.01 5.79
N CYS A 168 -0.98 -12.48 5.51
CA CYS A 168 -0.80 -11.05 5.35
C CYS A 168 0.09 -10.76 4.14
N GLU A 169 -0.53 -10.18 3.12
CA GLU A 169 0.15 -9.55 1.99
C GLU A 169 -0.02 -8.03 2.11
N ASN A 170 0.93 -7.28 1.59
CA ASN A 170 0.87 -5.82 1.68
C ASN A 170 1.45 -5.12 0.46
N THR A 171 1.03 -3.89 0.23
CA THR A 171 1.69 -2.95 -0.67
C THR A 171 1.90 -1.63 0.07
N MET A 172 2.97 -0.91 -0.25
CA MET A 172 3.22 0.42 0.29
C MET A 172 3.70 1.32 -0.83
N THR A 173 3.24 2.57 -0.87
CA THR A 173 3.67 3.58 -1.84
C THR A 173 3.95 4.88 -1.13
N ILE A 174 5.19 5.36 -1.21
CA ILE A 174 5.55 6.72 -0.82
C ILE A 174 5.27 7.65 -1.98
N ILE A 175 4.64 8.79 -1.69
CA ILE A 175 4.36 9.86 -2.63
C ILE A 175 5.22 11.06 -2.23
N GLY A 176 6.10 11.46 -3.14
CA GLY A 176 6.90 12.67 -3.01
C GLY A 176 6.71 13.63 -4.17
N THR A 177 7.23 14.84 -3.98
CA THR A 177 7.15 15.91 -4.96
C THR A 177 8.48 16.63 -5.13
N PHE A 178 8.68 17.18 -6.32
CA PHE A 178 9.75 18.08 -6.66
C PHE A 178 9.15 19.36 -7.24
N SER A 179 9.64 20.52 -6.78
CA SER A 179 9.10 21.83 -7.14
C SER A 179 9.44 22.28 -8.58
N GLU A 180 10.21 21.50 -9.34
CA GLU A 180 10.58 21.81 -10.71
C GLU A 180 10.03 20.78 -11.70
N LYS A 181 9.82 21.20 -12.96
CA LYS A 181 9.60 20.27 -14.06
C LYS A 181 10.89 19.49 -14.33
N MET A 182 10.84 18.18 -14.10
CA MET A 182 11.93 17.27 -14.45
C MET A 182 11.72 16.71 -15.86
N ASN A 183 12.81 16.59 -16.63
CA ASN A 183 12.78 15.81 -17.86
C ASN A 183 12.99 14.33 -17.56
N ARG A 184 12.76 13.46 -18.55
CA ARG A 184 12.88 12.00 -18.40
C ARG A 184 14.23 11.52 -17.88
N ASN A 185 15.34 12.17 -18.24
CA ASN A 185 16.66 11.77 -17.75
C ASN A 185 16.77 12.04 -16.25
N LYS A 186 16.38 13.24 -15.79
CA LYS A 186 16.33 13.56 -14.36
C LYS A 186 15.40 12.61 -13.59
N MET A 187 14.24 12.26 -14.16
CA MET A 187 13.32 11.29 -13.55
C MET A 187 13.96 9.92 -13.39
N LYS A 188 14.62 9.40 -14.45
CA LYS A 188 15.35 8.14 -14.39
C LYS A 188 16.49 8.15 -13.39
N ASP A 189 17.28 9.21 -13.36
CA ASP A 189 18.37 9.36 -12.40
C ASP A 189 17.82 9.37 -10.95
N THR A 190 16.69 10.04 -10.73
CA THR A 190 16.02 10.09 -9.41
C THR A 190 15.50 8.71 -8.97
N ILE A 191 14.84 7.97 -9.87
CA ILE A 191 14.42 6.59 -9.59
C ILE A 191 15.66 5.71 -9.35
N GLY A 192 16.71 5.87 -10.15
CA GLY A 192 17.99 5.16 -10.02
C GLY A 192 18.64 5.36 -8.64
N ILE A 193 18.64 6.58 -8.10
CA ILE A 193 19.12 6.87 -6.74
C ILE A 193 18.34 6.06 -5.69
N SER A 194 17.01 5.97 -5.84
CA SER A 194 16.18 5.17 -4.92
C SER A 194 16.52 3.68 -5.00
N PHE A 195 16.67 3.16 -6.22
CA PHE A 195 17.03 1.77 -6.45
C PHE A 195 18.41 1.45 -5.89
N GLU A 196 19.43 2.27 -6.19
CA GLU A 196 20.79 2.11 -5.65
C GLU A 196 20.77 2.10 -4.12
N LYS A 197 20.01 3.01 -3.49
CA LYS A 197 19.89 3.06 -2.04
C LYS A 197 19.27 1.79 -1.44
N ALA A 198 18.35 1.16 -2.17
CA ALA A 198 17.74 -0.12 -1.83
C ALA A 198 18.57 -1.34 -2.26
N ASP A 199 19.80 -1.18 -2.77
CA ASP A 199 20.58 -2.25 -3.43
C ASP A 199 19.77 -2.93 -4.57
N GLY A 200 18.92 -2.17 -5.24
CA GLY A 200 18.01 -2.63 -6.27
C GLY A 200 18.58 -2.56 -7.68
N GLU A 201 18.18 -3.51 -8.52
CA GLU A 201 18.47 -3.55 -9.95
C GLU A 201 17.18 -3.36 -10.74
N ILE A 202 17.21 -2.48 -11.75
CA ILE A 202 16.07 -2.26 -12.66
C ILE A 202 15.97 -3.44 -13.62
N VAL A 203 14.77 -4.02 -13.73
CA VAL A 203 14.48 -5.19 -14.55
C VAL A 203 13.73 -4.80 -15.83
N GLU A 204 12.73 -3.92 -15.70
CA GLU A 204 11.90 -3.44 -16.82
C GLU A 204 11.38 -2.03 -16.58
N GLY A 205 10.76 -1.41 -17.58
CA GLY A 205 10.14 -0.10 -17.42
C GLY A 205 9.39 0.41 -18.65
N ILE A 206 8.58 1.44 -18.42
CA ILE A 206 7.79 2.18 -19.41
C ILE A 206 8.28 3.63 -19.41
N GLU A 207 8.46 4.18 -20.61
CA GLU A 207 8.74 5.61 -20.82
C GLU A 207 7.74 6.19 -21.82
N GLU A 208 6.96 7.18 -21.40
CA GLU A 208 6.01 7.90 -22.27
C GLU A 208 6.50 9.33 -22.50
N ALA A 209 6.76 9.66 -23.77
CA ALA A 209 7.25 10.97 -24.18
C ALA A 209 6.13 11.90 -24.69
N GLU A 210 4.97 11.35 -25.03
CA GLU A 210 3.84 12.10 -25.58
C GLU A 210 2.74 12.25 -24.53
N TYR A 211 2.13 13.44 -24.47
CA TYR A 211 1.00 13.83 -23.60
C TYR A 211 1.24 13.94 -22.09
N ASN A 212 2.09 13.12 -21.45
CA ASN A 212 2.16 13.08 -19.98
C ASN A 212 3.57 12.93 -19.35
N GLU A 213 4.68 13.13 -20.08
CA GLU A 213 6.08 12.90 -19.63
C GLU A 213 6.20 12.02 -18.37
N MET A 214 6.10 10.70 -18.57
CA MET A 214 6.08 9.72 -17.49
C MET A 214 7.26 8.75 -17.64
N VAL A 215 7.85 8.39 -16.50
CA VAL A 215 8.83 7.30 -16.38
C VAL A 215 8.35 6.37 -15.29
N SER A 216 8.25 5.07 -15.57
CA SER A 216 7.96 4.04 -14.56
C SER A 216 8.93 2.88 -14.73
N LEU A 217 9.72 2.58 -13.70
CA LEU A 217 10.74 1.53 -13.70
C LEU A 217 10.44 0.54 -12.58
N THR A 218 10.56 -0.75 -12.90
CA THR A 218 10.32 -1.85 -11.98
C THR A 218 11.60 -2.68 -11.84
N GLY A 219 11.86 -3.19 -10.65
CA GLY A 219 13.00 -4.06 -10.45
C GLY A 219 12.98 -4.83 -9.14
N TYR A 220 14.15 -5.30 -8.77
CA TYR A 220 14.35 -6.18 -7.63
C TYR A 220 15.42 -5.65 -6.70
N SER A 221 15.14 -5.68 -5.40
CA SER A 221 16.04 -5.38 -4.30
C SER A 221 16.10 -6.57 -3.35
N PRO A 222 17.30 -7.07 -2.98
CA PRO A 222 17.43 -8.10 -1.96
C PRO A 222 17.12 -7.60 -0.54
N LYS A 223 16.98 -6.28 -0.34
CA LYS A 223 16.62 -5.68 0.96
C LYS A 223 15.12 -5.67 1.22
N ILE A 224 14.29 -5.86 0.20
CA ILE A 224 12.83 -5.88 0.30
C ILE A 224 12.36 -7.34 0.30
N LYS A 225 11.64 -7.75 1.34
CA LYS A 225 11.21 -9.13 1.56
C LYS A 225 10.01 -9.49 0.70
N ASN A 226 9.04 -8.59 0.58
CA ASN A 226 7.83 -8.80 -0.19
C ASN A 226 8.13 -8.73 -1.69
N SER A 227 7.88 -9.81 -2.45
CA SER A 227 8.20 -9.87 -3.89
C SER A 227 7.14 -10.61 -4.69
N LEU A 228 7.02 -10.23 -5.96
CA LEU A 228 6.13 -10.84 -6.95
C LEU A 228 6.93 -11.52 -8.05
N GLN A 229 6.35 -12.54 -8.67
CA GLN A 229 6.88 -13.16 -9.90
C GLN A 229 6.06 -12.67 -11.09
N ILE A 230 6.68 -11.90 -11.99
CA ILE A 230 6.05 -11.32 -13.18
C ILE A 230 6.87 -11.71 -14.39
N GLY A 231 6.24 -12.35 -15.39
CA GLY A 231 6.95 -12.75 -16.61
C GLY A 231 8.14 -13.70 -16.39
N GLY A 232 8.17 -14.43 -15.26
CA GLY A 232 9.30 -15.28 -14.86
C GLY A 232 10.45 -14.52 -14.17
N GLN A 233 10.28 -13.23 -13.88
CA GLN A 233 11.23 -12.40 -13.14
C GLN A 233 10.66 -12.03 -11.77
N GLN A 234 11.54 -12.01 -10.77
CA GLN A 234 11.20 -11.56 -9.43
C GLN A 234 11.32 -10.05 -9.37
N VAL A 235 10.28 -9.37 -8.87
CA VAL A 235 10.25 -7.90 -8.71
C VAL A 235 9.65 -7.52 -7.36
N ASN A 236 10.13 -6.43 -6.76
CA ASN A 236 9.67 -5.96 -5.45
C ASN A 236 9.86 -4.46 -5.19
N ILE A 237 10.26 -3.69 -6.19
CA ILE A 237 10.32 -2.23 -6.10
C ILE A 237 9.92 -1.61 -7.43
N ASN A 238 9.12 -0.56 -7.37
CA ASN A 238 8.68 0.19 -8.54
C ASN A 238 8.76 1.68 -8.25
N GLY A 239 9.41 2.44 -9.13
CA GLY A 239 9.48 3.89 -9.06
C GLY A 239 8.84 4.50 -10.30
N ALA A 240 7.89 5.43 -10.10
CA ALA A 240 7.25 6.15 -11.19
C ALA A 240 7.28 7.66 -10.95
N MET A 241 7.51 8.44 -12.00
CA MET A 241 7.51 9.90 -11.93
C MET A 241 6.71 10.49 -13.08
N ARG A 242 5.98 11.57 -12.76
CA ARG A 242 5.16 12.31 -13.73
C ARG A 242 5.13 13.79 -13.38
N TYR A 243 5.26 14.65 -14.38
CA TYR A 243 5.04 16.08 -14.20
C TYR A 243 3.54 16.42 -14.21
N ASN A 244 3.09 17.18 -13.23
CA ASN A 244 1.75 17.75 -13.17
C ASN A 244 1.82 19.22 -13.58
N GLU A 245 1.22 19.57 -14.73
CA GLU A 245 1.25 20.93 -15.25
C GLU A 245 0.40 21.91 -14.44
N GLU A 246 -0.72 21.44 -13.87
CA GLU A 246 -1.65 22.29 -13.10
C GLU A 246 -1.02 22.76 -11.79
N GLU A 247 -0.25 21.89 -11.14
CA GLU A 247 0.42 22.19 -9.87
C GLU A 247 1.85 22.69 -10.03
N GLY A 248 2.44 22.54 -11.22
CA GLY A 248 3.82 22.93 -11.49
C GLY A 248 4.85 22.09 -10.73
N LYS A 249 4.57 20.80 -10.52
CA LYS A 249 5.42 19.88 -9.74
C LYS A 249 5.64 18.56 -10.47
N THR A 250 6.80 17.96 -10.29
CA THR A 250 7.01 16.55 -10.63
C THR A 250 6.70 15.68 -9.42
N TYR A 251 5.77 14.76 -9.57
CA TYR A 251 5.44 13.74 -8.58
C TYR A 251 6.35 12.53 -8.73
N PHE A 252 6.62 11.88 -7.60
CA PHE A 252 7.36 10.63 -7.51
C PHE A 252 6.61 9.65 -6.63
N TRP A 253 6.29 8.49 -7.18
CA TRP A 253 5.73 7.35 -6.47
C TRP A 253 6.80 6.28 -6.36
N LEU A 254 7.07 5.82 -5.15
CA LEU A 254 7.99 4.72 -4.90
C LEU A 254 7.27 3.64 -4.11
N GLY A 255 7.06 2.49 -4.74
CA GLY A 255 6.20 1.42 -4.25
C GLY A 255 6.92 0.08 -4.03
N VAL A 256 6.38 -0.72 -3.10
CA VAL A 256 6.73 -2.12 -2.85
C VAL A 256 5.46 -2.97 -2.72
N PRO A 257 5.42 -4.20 -3.29
CA PRO A 257 6.32 -4.66 -4.34
C PRO A 257 6.11 -3.89 -5.67
N LEU A 258 4.93 -3.26 -5.84
CA LEU A 258 4.54 -2.40 -6.95
C LEU A 258 3.66 -1.25 -6.45
N ILE A 259 3.51 -0.20 -7.26
CA ILE A 259 2.54 0.87 -7.01
C ILE A 259 1.12 0.34 -7.30
N ALA A 260 0.24 0.39 -6.30
CA ALA A 260 -1.13 -0.14 -6.37
C ALA A 260 -2.21 0.92 -6.65
N THR A 261 -1.80 2.16 -6.91
CA THR A 261 -2.70 3.29 -7.22
C THR A 261 -2.43 3.82 -8.62
N GLU A 262 -3.42 4.46 -9.23
CA GLU A 262 -3.19 5.25 -10.45
C GLU A 262 -2.23 6.42 -10.14
N TYR A 263 -1.37 6.74 -11.11
CA TYR A 263 -0.38 7.81 -10.98
C TYR A 263 -0.10 8.52 -12.28
#